data_AF-A0A9X1TKM6-F1
#
_entry.id   AF-A0A9X1TKM6-F1
#
_cell.length_a   1.000
_cell.length_b   1.000
_cell.length_c   1.000
_cell.angle_alpha   90.00
_cell.angle_beta   90.00
_cell.angle_gamma   90.00
#
_symmetry.space_group_name_H-M   'P 1'
#
loop_
_entity.id
_entity.type
_entity.pdbx_description
1 polymer ?
#
loop_
_entity_poly.entity_id
_entity_poly.type
_entity_poly.pdbx_seq_one_letter_code
_entity_poly.pdbx_strand_id
1 'polypeptide(L)'
;MNKRDTVKAALLEIVNEVAGPVEHLDDDQLLVDQLGLESLHLARLVAVLEMELDIDPFSDTLPITSVRTVGDLLEAYDPVVLPRLGAGEPS
;
A
#
# COMPACT_ATOMS: atom_id res chain seq x y z
N MET A 1 -2.16 4.83 16.23
CA MET A 1 -2.53 4.08 15.01
C MET A 1 -1.24 3.75 14.29
N ASN A 2 -1.06 2.51 13.82
CA ASN A 2 0.15 2.15 13.06
C ASN A 2 0.00 2.62 11.61
N LYS A 3 1.09 3.01 10.93
CA LYS A 3 1.05 3.46 9.52
C LYS A 3 0.29 2.47 8.63
N ARG A 4 0.60 1.19 8.79
CA ARG A 4 -0.04 0.07 8.09
C ARG A 4 -1.57 0.01 8.29
N ASP A 5 -2.04 0.39 9.49
CA ASP A 5 -3.47 0.41 9.83
C ASP A 5 -4.18 1.59 9.14
N THR A 6 -3.55 2.77 9.14
CA THR A 6 -4.03 3.95 8.40
C THR A 6 -4.12 3.68 6.90
N VAL A 7 -3.09 3.06 6.31
CA VAL A 7 -3.09 2.67 4.88
C VAL A 7 -4.22 1.68 4.58
N LYS A 8 -4.40 0.64 5.42
CA LYS A 8 -5.51 -0.31 5.26
C LYS A 8 -6.87 0.37 5.38
N ALA A 9 -7.06 1.27 6.35
CA ALA A 9 -8.32 1.98 6.54
C ALA A 9 -8.68 2.86 5.33
N ALA A 10 -7.73 3.65 4.85
CA ALA A 10 -7.94 4.51 3.68
C ALA A 10 -8.17 3.69 2.40
N LEU A 11 -7.45 2.58 2.22
CA LEU A 11 -7.66 1.67 1.11
C LEU A 11 -9.04 1.02 1.18
N LEU A 12 -9.46 0.56 2.36
CA LEU A 12 -10.77 -0.06 2.59
C LEU A 12 -11.91 0.89 2.23
N GLU A 13 -11.78 2.18 2.56
CA GLU A 13 -12.78 3.20 2.21
C GLU A 13 -12.97 3.32 0.69
N ILE A 14 -11.87 3.42 -0.05
CA ILE A 14 -11.91 3.55 -1.52
C ILE A 14 -12.43 2.26 -2.16
N VAL A 15 -11.98 1.10 -1.68
CA VAL A 15 -12.46 -0.20 -2.16
C VAL A 15 -13.96 -0.35 -1.88
N ASN A 16 -14.44 0.11 -0.73
CA ASN A 16 -15.87 0.06 -0.41
C ASN A 16 -16.72 0.90 -1.37
N GLU A 17 -16.21 2.03 -1.84
CA GLU A 17 -16.87 2.82 -2.90
C GLU A 17 -16.84 2.11 -4.25
N VAL A 18 -15.70 1.52 -4.63
CA VAL A 18 -15.49 1.01 -6.00
C VAL A 18 -16.04 -0.41 -6.20
N ALA A 19 -15.69 -1.32 -5.30
CA ALA A 19 -16.04 -2.74 -5.36
C ALA A 19 -17.23 -3.13 -4.47
N GLY A 20 -17.67 -2.22 -3.59
CA GLY A 20 -18.70 -2.50 -2.59
C GLY A 20 -18.13 -3.01 -1.26
N PRO A 21 -18.98 -3.43 -0.32
CA PRO A 21 -18.55 -3.76 1.04
C PRO A 21 -17.63 -4.97 1.09
N VAL A 22 -16.35 -4.71 1.35
CA VAL A 22 -15.30 -5.73 1.54
C VAL A 22 -15.01 -5.85 3.03
N GLU A 23 -15.17 -7.06 3.58
CA GLU A 23 -14.89 -7.34 5.00
C GLU A 23 -13.38 -7.45 5.28
N HIS A 24 -12.60 -7.97 4.32
CA HIS A 24 -11.17 -8.18 4.48
C HIS A 24 -10.40 -7.95 3.18
N LEU A 25 -9.29 -7.21 3.28
CA LEU A 25 -8.30 -7.05 2.22
C LEU A 25 -7.12 -7.97 2.49
N ASP A 26 -6.82 -8.82 1.52
CA ASP A 26 -5.67 -9.71 1.55
C ASP A 26 -4.45 -9.04 0.89
N ASP A 27 -3.26 -9.25 1.43
CA ASP A 27 -2.05 -8.59 0.96
C ASP A 27 -1.68 -9.04 -0.49
N ASP A 28 -2.08 -10.24 -0.90
CA ASP A 28 -1.89 -10.77 -2.26
C ASP A 28 -2.94 -10.28 -3.28
N GLN A 29 -3.98 -9.54 -2.85
CA GLN A 29 -5.02 -9.08 -3.77
C GLN A 29 -4.51 -8.00 -4.73
N LEU A 30 -4.81 -8.17 -6.01
CA LEU A 30 -4.52 -7.19 -7.06
C LEU A 30 -5.46 -5.99 -6.97
N LEU A 31 -4.87 -4.81 -6.83
CA LEU A 31 -5.60 -3.55 -6.71
C LEU A 31 -6.46 -3.28 -7.94
N VAL A 32 -5.90 -3.47 -9.14
CA VAL A 32 -6.61 -3.18 -10.40
C VAL A 32 -7.50 -4.35 -10.83
N ASP A 33 -6.95 -5.55 -10.87
CA ASP A 33 -7.62 -6.71 -11.47
C ASP A 33 -8.71 -7.31 -10.58
N GLN A 34 -8.49 -7.34 -9.26
CA GLN A 34 -9.44 -7.95 -8.32
C GLN A 34 -10.31 -6.92 -7.60
N LEU A 35 -9.74 -5.78 -7.19
CA LEU A 35 -10.47 -4.74 -6.47
C LEU A 35 -11.06 -3.66 -7.40
N GLY A 36 -10.74 -3.69 -8.70
CA GLY A 36 -11.26 -2.74 -9.68
C GLY A 36 -10.72 -1.32 -9.50
N LEU A 37 -9.64 -1.14 -8.73
CA LEU A 37 -9.04 0.17 -8.52
C LEU A 37 -8.35 0.64 -9.80
N GLU A 38 -8.37 1.95 -10.04
CA GLU A 38 -7.71 2.56 -11.19
C GLU A 38 -6.61 3.48 -10.69
N SER A 39 -5.75 3.94 -11.59
CA SER A 39 -4.67 4.89 -11.28
C SER A 39 -5.17 6.16 -10.59
N LEU A 40 -6.39 6.60 -10.88
CA LEU A 40 -7.02 7.73 -10.19
C LEU A 40 -7.33 7.41 -8.72
N HIS A 41 -7.84 6.22 -8.44
CA HIS A 41 -8.14 5.76 -7.08
C HIS A 41 -6.85 5.63 -6.26
N LEU A 42 -5.79 5.12 -6.87
CA LEU A 42 -4.46 5.05 -6.25
C LEU A 42 -3.89 6.44 -5.98
N ALA A 43 -3.94 7.36 -6.94
CA ALA A 43 -3.47 8.73 -6.74
C ALA A 43 -4.25 9.45 -5.62
N ARG A 44 -5.57 9.24 -5.54
CA ARG A 44 -6.41 9.76 -4.44
C ARG A 44 -6.00 9.17 -3.10
N LEU A 45 -5.77 7.85 -3.04
CA LEU A 45 -5.32 7.17 -1.83
C LEU A 45 -3.99 7.74 -1.33
N VAL A 46 -3.02 7.89 -2.24
CA VAL A 46 -1.71 8.45 -1.93
C VAL A 46 -1.84 9.86 -1.38
N ALA A 47 -2.64 10.72 -2.01
CA ALA A 47 -2.86 12.08 -1.53
C ALA A 47 -3.49 12.13 -0.12
N VAL A 48 -4.45 11.24 0.18
CA VAL A 48 -5.04 11.14 1.53
C VAL A 48 -3.98 10.71 2.55
N LEU A 49 -3.18 9.68 2.21
CA LEU A 49 -2.14 9.18 3.08
C LEU A 49 -1.01 10.19 3.29
N GLU A 50 -0.66 10.97 2.28
CA GLU A 50 0.29 12.07 2.39
C GLU A 50 -0.23 13.12 3.37
N MET A 51 -1.51 13.47 3.31
CA MET A 51 -2.11 14.43 4.25
C MET A 51 -2.16 13.90 5.70
N GLU A 52 -2.35 12.59 5.89
CA GLU A 52 -2.44 11.99 7.23
C GLU A 52 -1.07 11.62 7.83
N LEU A 53 -0.14 11.16 7.01
CA LEU A 53 1.16 10.62 7.42
C LEU A 53 2.33 11.58 7.13
N ASP A 54 2.11 12.64 6.36
CA ASP A 54 3.14 13.58 5.85
C ASP A 54 4.28 12.84 5.10
N ILE A 55 3.93 11.74 4.43
CA ILE A 55 4.87 10.85 3.73
C ILE A 55 4.29 10.43 2.38
N ASP A 56 5.07 10.62 1.32
CA ASP A 56 4.81 10.05 0.00
C ASP A 56 5.98 9.17 -0.46
N PRO A 57 5.84 7.83 -0.42
CA PRO A 57 6.90 6.92 -0.85
C PRO A 57 7.07 6.90 -2.39
N PHE A 58 6.13 7.47 -3.14
CA PHE A 58 6.09 7.41 -4.59
C PHE A 58 6.78 8.57 -5.31
N SER A 59 6.96 9.72 -4.66
CA SER A 59 7.64 10.88 -5.25
C SER A 59 9.13 10.63 -5.50
N ASP A 60 9.81 9.92 -4.61
CA ASP A 60 11.28 9.90 -4.58
C ASP A 60 11.87 8.50 -4.81
N THR A 61 11.22 7.45 -4.28
CA THR A 61 11.85 6.13 -4.13
C THR A 61 11.23 5.00 -4.95
N LEU A 62 9.93 5.06 -5.26
CA LEU A 62 9.23 3.95 -5.93
C LEU A 62 8.24 4.48 -6.96
N PRO A 63 8.26 3.99 -8.21
CA PRO A 63 7.22 4.37 -9.16
C PRO A 63 5.89 3.76 -8.72
N ILE A 64 4.81 4.55 -8.74
CA ILE A 64 3.45 4.09 -8.40
C ILE A 64 2.98 2.90 -9.26
N THR A 65 3.58 2.70 -10.43
CA THR A 65 3.35 1.55 -11.31
C THR A 65 3.93 0.23 -10.81
N SER A 66 4.79 0.27 -9.79
CA SER A 66 5.28 -0.92 -9.08
C SER A 66 4.19 -1.53 -8.21
N VAL A 67 3.24 -0.70 -7.74
CA VAL A 67 2.16 -1.12 -6.86
C VAL A 67 1.10 -1.88 -7.63
N ARG A 68 1.07 -3.20 -7.44
CA ARG A 68 0.09 -4.10 -8.06
C ARG A 68 -0.85 -4.74 -7.06
N THR A 69 -0.38 -5.00 -5.85
CA THR A 69 -1.14 -5.65 -4.79
C THR A 69 -1.29 -4.76 -3.57
N VAL A 70 -2.26 -5.11 -2.71
CA VAL A 70 -2.44 -4.47 -1.40
C VAL A 70 -1.15 -4.54 -0.57
N GLY A 71 -0.44 -5.67 -0.60
CA GLY A 71 0.82 -5.87 0.10
C GLY A 71 1.93 -4.92 -0.37
N ASP A 72 2.03 -4.68 -1.68
CA ASP A 72 3.02 -3.75 -2.24
C ASP A 72 2.76 -2.31 -1.75
N LEU A 73 1.50 -1.89 -1.72
CA LEU A 73 1.12 -0.59 -1.18
C LEU A 73 1.50 -0.48 0.30
N LEU A 74 1.19 -1.51 1.09
CA LEU A 74 1.51 -1.52 2.52
C LEU A 74 3.02 -1.51 2.78
N GLU A 75 3.79 -2.23 1.96
CA GLU A 75 5.25 -2.25 2.04
C GLU A 75 5.87 -0.92 1.63
N ALA A 76 5.28 -0.18 0.69
CA ALA A 76 5.75 1.16 0.31
C ALA A 76 5.67 2.16 1.49
N TYR A 77 4.59 2.11 2.28
CA TYR A 77 4.38 3.00 3.43
C TYR A 77 4.96 2.49 4.75
N ASP A 78 5.03 1.17 4.89
CA ASP A 78 5.55 0.47 6.06
C ASP A 78 6.47 -0.66 5.57
N PRO A 79 7.68 -0.31 5.09
CA PRO A 79 8.64 -1.32 4.69
C PRO A 79 9.00 -2.08 5.96
N VAL A 80 8.54 -3.33 6.03
CA VAL A 80 8.98 -4.23 7.09
C VAL A 80 10.50 -4.26 6.96
N VAL A 81 11.21 -3.74 7.96
CA VAL A 81 12.63 -4.02 8.13
C VAL A 81 12.69 -5.49 8.50
N LEU A 82 12.51 -6.36 7.51
CA LEU A 82 13.00 -7.71 7.58
C LEU A 82 14.51 -7.53 7.67
N PRO A 83 15.16 -7.93 8.78
CA PRO A 83 16.60 -8.06 8.75
C PRO A 83 16.87 -9.00 7.59
N ARG A 84 17.52 -8.49 6.54
CA ARG A 84 18.00 -9.34 5.46
C ARG A 84 18.84 -10.40 6.14
N LEU A 85 18.31 -11.61 6.25
CA LEU A 85 19.06 -12.76 6.69
C LEU A 85 19.98 -13.17 5.52
N GLY A 86 20.97 -12.32 5.22
CA GLY A 86 22.27 -12.80 4.75
C GLY A 86 23.10 -12.98 6.02
N ALA A 87 23.36 -14.16 6.56
CA ALA A 87 23.96 -15.32 5.92
C ALA A 87 25.26 -14.95 5.17
N GLY A 88 26.36 -14.93 5.93
CA GLY A 88 27.77 -15.11 5.50
C GLY A 88 28.58 -13.83 5.35
N GLU A 89 29.74 -13.61 5.98
CA GLU A 89 30.57 -14.32 6.96
C GLU A 89 31.44 -13.24 7.65
N PRO A 90 31.80 -13.36 8.95
CA PRO A 90 32.82 -12.49 9.53
C PRO A 90 34.20 -12.84 8.94
N SER A 91 34.88 -11.81 8.42
CA SER A 91 36.24 -11.90 7.87
C SER A 91 37.31 -12.12 8.93
#